data_AF-A0A222MYG4-F1
#
_entry.id   AF-A0A222MYG4-F1
#
_cell.length_a   1.000
_cell.length_b   1.000
_cell.length_c   1.000
_cell.angle_alpha   90.00
_cell.angle_beta   90.00
_cell.angle_gamma   90.00
#
_symmetry.space_group_name_H-M   'P 1'
#
loop_
_entity.id
_entity.type
_entity.pdbx_description
1 polymer ?
#
loop_
_entity_poly.entity_id
_entity_poly.type
_entity_poly.pdbx_seq_one_letter_code
_entity_poly.pdbx_strand_id
1 'polypeptide(L)'
;MAFDYDEYLRVDKMPTQWCWGCGDGVVLKCIIRAVQKTGWNMDDVCLVSGIGCSGRMSSYVNCNTVHTTHGRAIAYATGIKLANPSKKVIVVSGDGDTLAIGGNHTIHGCRRNIDLTHIVINNFIYGLTNSQTSPTTPQGFYTVTAQQGSIDPNFDACELTKAAGASFVARGNVIEAAKLENLIYKALLHKGYSFVDVFSNCHINLGRKNKMGEATSMLEWIKSLVVDKSKFDKMNFEEREGKFPTGILHQDESKAEYCHAYEEVRRAVKEKRMVDLGALR
;
A
#
# COMPACT_ATOMS: atom_id res chain seq x y z
N MET A 1 -23.19 -3.98 -17.75
CA MET A 1 -22.41 -3.01 -18.55
C MET A 1 -20.95 -3.14 -18.15
N ALA A 2 -20.01 -2.91 -19.06
CA ALA A 2 -18.60 -2.79 -18.69
C ALA A 2 -18.43 -1.59 -17.74
N PHE A 3 -17.49 -1.67 -16.80
CA PHE A 3 -17.17 -0.54 -15.92
C PHE A 3 -16.55 0.57 -16.77
N ASP A 4 -17.11 1.79 -16.66
CA ASP A 4 -16.58 2.97 -17.34
C ASP A 4 -15.41 3.54 -16.52
N TYR A 5 -14.22 3.54 -17.12
CA TYR A 5 -13.01 4.05 -16.48
C TYR A 5 -12.68 5.49 -16.85
N ASP A 6 -13.36 6.07 -17.86
CA ASP A 6 -12.98 7.35 -18.45
C ASP A 6 -13.18 8.51 -17.47
N GLU A 7 -14.18 8.41 -16.58
CA GLU A 7 -14.40 9.40 -15.51
C GLU A 7 -13.24 9.45 -14.50
N TYR A 8 -12.61 8.29 -14.22
CA TYR A 8 -11.60 8.12 -13.18
C TYR A 8 -10.16 8.18 -13.69
N LEU A 9 -9.95 8.17 -15.02
CA LEU A 9 -8.64 8.14 -15.65
C LEU A 9 -8.40 9.38 -16.51
N ARG A 10 -7.16 9.84 -16.52
CA ARG A 10 -6.67 10.84 -17.48
C ARG A 10 -6.38 10.14 -18.79
N VAL A 11 -7.40 10.04 -19.65
CA VAL A 11 -7.32 9.29 -20.92
C VAL A 11 -6.24 9.86 -21.86
N ASP A 12 -5.94 11.15 -21.77
CA ASP A 12 -4.85 11.83 -22.51
C ASP A 12 -3.44 11.38 -22.10
N LYS A 13 -3.30 10.68 -20.97
CA LYS A 13 -2.02 10.12 -20.48
C LYS A 13 -1.84 8.64 -20.82
N MET A 14 -2.75 8.05 -21.57
CA MET A 14 -2.64 6.66 -22.04
C MET A 14 -1.80 6.57 -23.33
N PRO A 15 -1.12 5.44 -23.59
CA PRO A 15 -1.06 4.21 -22.78
C PRO A 15 -0.16 4.36 -21.54
N THR A 16 -0.38 3.48 -20.55
CA THR A 16 0.50 3.42 -19.38
C THR A 16 1.91 2.98 -19.77
N GLN A 17 2.90 3.49 -19.03
CA GLN A 17 4.32 3.18 -19.23
C GLN A 17 4.77 1.90 -18.50
N TRP A 18 3.84 1.14 -17.93
CA TRP A 18 4.14 -0.12 -17.25
C TRP A 18 4.38 -1.23 -18.27
N CYS A 19 5.22 -2.19 -17.91
CA CYS A 19 5.49 -3.34 -18.78
C CYS A 19 4.20 -4.15 -19.02
N TRP A 20 4.06 -4.73 -20.21
CA TRP A 20 2.96 -5.62 -20.56
C TRP A 20 2.84 -6.77 -19.55
N GLY A 21 1.66 -6.97 -18.97
CA GLY A 21 1.43 -7.99 -17.94
C GLY A 21 1.92 -7.61 -16.53
N CYS A 22 2.35 -6.36 -16.29
CA CYS A 22 2.63 -5.86 -14.95
C CYS A 22 1.34 -5.71 -14.12
N GLY A 23 1.40 -6.15 -12.86
CA GLY A 23 0.27 -6.10 -11.93
C GLY A 23 -0.18 -4.69 -11.52
N ASP A 24 0.65 -3.65 -11.71
CA ASP A 24 0.31 -2.25 -11.37
C ASP A 24 -0.99 -1.79 -12.05
N GLY A 25 -1.25 -2.25 -13.28
CA GLY A 25 -2.50 -1.97 -13.99
C GLY A 25 -3.72 -2.64 -13.36
N VAL A 26 -3.56 -3.82 -12.76
CA VAL A 26 -4.62 -4.50 -12.00
C VAL A 26 -4.91 -3.73 -10.71
N VAL A 27 -3.87 -3.29 -10.00
CA VAL A 27 -4.01 -2.50 -8.77
C VAL A 27 -4.71 -1.18 -9.06
N LEU A 28 -4.32 -0.45 -10.12
CA LEU A 28 -4.99 0.78 -10.56
C LEU A 28 -6.50 0.55 -10.75
N LYS A 29 -6.88 -0.49 -11.50
CA LYS A 29 -8.30 -0.82 -11.73
C LYS A 29 -9.03 -1.20 -10.44
N CYS A 30 -8.36 -1.83 -9.48
CA CYS A 30 -8.95 -2.16 -8.18
C CYS A 30 -9.17 -0.91 -7.32
N ILE A 31 -8.20 0.02 -7.30
CA ILE A 31 -8.34 1.29 -6.58
C ILE A 31 -9.51 2.10 -7.13
N ILE A 32 -9.61 2.25 -8.46
CA ILE A 32 -10.69 3.00 -9.11
C ILE A 32 -12.06 2.41 -8.76
N ARG A 33 -12.22 1.09 -8.91
CA ARG A 33 -13.49 0.43 -8.59
C ARG A 33 -13.82 0.50 -7.10
N ALA A 34 -12.81 0.44 -6.23
CA ALA A 34 -13.01 0.64 -4.80
C ALA A 34 -13.47 2.06 -4.47
N VAL A 35 -12.87 3.09 -5.07
CA VAL A 35 -13.29 4.51 -4.91
C VAL A 35 -14.69 4.74 -5.48
N GLN A 36 -15.01 4.16 -6.64
CA GLN A 36 -16.36 4.24 -7.19
C GLN A 36 -17.41 3.65 -6.23
N LYS A 37 -17.10 2.51 -5.59
CA LYS A 37 -17.99 1.88 -4.59
C LYS A 37 -18.21 2.73 -3.35
N THR A 38 -17.26 3.59 -2.95
CA THR A 38 -17.46 4.49 -1.80
C THR A 38 -18.38 5.66 -2.13
N GLY A 39 -18.65 5.93 -3.41
CA GLY A 39 -19.43 7.08 -3.86
C GLY A 39 -18.74 8.42 -3.57
N TRP A 40 -17.41 8.42 -3.41
CA TRP A 40 -16.66 9.65 -3.15
C TRP A 40 -16.62 10.54 -4.38
N ASN A 41 -16.73 11.85 -4.16
CA ASN A 41 -16.43 12.82 -5.19
C ASN A 41 -14.90 12.82 -5.43
N MET A 42 -14.47 12.71 -6.69
CA MET A 42 -13.06 12.72 -7.07
C MET A 42 -12.34 14.02 -6.73
N ASP A 43 -13.06 15.14 -6.59
CA ASP A 43 -12.52 16.43 -6.10
C ASP A 43 -12.15 16.40 -4.60
N ASP A 44 -12.66 15.42 -3.86
CA ASP A 44 -12.30 15.17 -2.45
C ASP A 44 -11.20 14.13 -2.29
N VAL A 45 -10.89 13.39 -3.36
CA VAL A 45 -9.83 12.38 -3.37
C VAL A 45 -8.50 13.03 -3.72
N CYS A 46 -7.49 12.73 -2.91
CA CYS A 46 -6.10 13.10 -3.16
C CYS A 46 -5.23 11.85 -3.20
N LEU A 47 -4.68 11.52 -4.38
CA LEU A 47 -3.75 10.41 -4.53
C LEU A 47 -2.30 10.93 -4.45
N VAL A 48 -1.62 10.55 -3.38
CA VAL A 48 -0.22 10.89 -3.13
C VAL A 48 0.65 9.70 -3.50
N SER A 49 1.72 9.91 -4.25
CA SER A 49 2.63 8.83 -4.60
C SER A 49 4.09 9.15 -4.35
N GLY A 50 4.87 8.12 -4.06
CA GLY A 50 6.33 8.19 -4.00
C GLY A 50 6.96 8.02 -5.37
N ILE A 51 8.24 7.62 -5.40
CA ILE A 51 8.98 7.38 -6.65
C ILE A 51 9.10 5.87 -6.91
N GLY A 52 8.78 5.46 -8.13
CA GLY A 52 8.87 4.06 -8.58
C GLY A 52 7.93 3.80 -9.76
N CYS A 53 7.88 2.55 -10.25
CA CYS A 53 6.88 2.15 -11.23
C CYS A 53 5.46 2.38 -10.66
N SER A 54 5.24 1.94 -9.42
CA SER A 54 4.02 2.19 -8.65
C SER A 54 3.72 3.68 -8.49
N GLY A 55 4.76 4.49 -8.26
CA GLY A 55 4.67 5.94 -8.09
C GLY A 55 4.01 6.68 -9.25
N ARG A 56 4.17 6.16 -10.49
CA ARG A 56 3.55 6.74 -11.70
C ARG A 56 2.02 6.68 -11.71
N MET A 57 1.40 5.90 -10.81
CA MET A 57 -0.05 5.77 -10.73
C MET A 57 -0.77 7.13 -10.59
N SER A 58 -0.17 8.07 -9.86
CA SER A 58 -0.68 9.44 -9.68
C SER A 58 -0.79 10.27 -10.97
N SER A 59 -0.11 9.84 -12.04
CA SER A 59 -0.20 10.50 -13.34
C SER A 59 -1.45 10.09 -14.13
N TYR A 60 -2.02 8.93 -13.84
CA TYR A 60 -3.12 8.35 -14.61
C TYR A 60 -4.50 8.56 -13.98
N VAL A 61 -4.60 8.79 -12.68
CA VAL A 61 -5.90 8.94 -11.99
C VAL A 61 -6.41 10.38 -12.11
N ASN A 62 -7.68 10.53 -12.48
CA ASN A 62 -8.36 11.81 -12.63
C ASN A 62 -8.90 12.34 -11.29
N CYS A 63 -7.99 12.68 -10.38
CA CYS A 63 -8.29 13.42 -9.15
C CYS A 63 -7.17 14.40 -8.82
N ASN A 64 -7.21 14.99 -7.62
CA ASN A 64 -6.05 15.71 -7.08
C ASN A 64 -4.91 14.71 -6.89
N THR A 65 -3.74 14.99 -7.46
CA THR A 65 -2.60 14.09 -7.33
C THR A 65 -1.33 14.82 -6.97
N VAL A 66 -0.51 14.18 -6.12
CA VAL A 66 0.79 14.72 -5.69
C VAL A 66 1.84 13.63 -5.85
N HIS A 67 2.69 13.76 -6.88
CA HIS A 67 3.84 12.90 -7.08
C HIS A 67 5.04 13.50 -6.35
N THR A 68 5.49 12.83 -5.31
CA THR A 68 6.44 13.38 -4.33
C THR A 68 7.85 12.85 -4.53
N THR A 69 8.79 13.22 -3.66
CA THR A 69 10.14 12.66 -3.62
C THR A 69 10.15 11.25 -3.02
N HIS A 70 11.15 10.44 -3.39
CA HIS A 70 11.26 9.04 -2.98
C HIS A 70 11.19 8.85 -1.45
N GLY A 71 10.28 7.99 -1.00
CA GLY A 71 10.00 7.67 0.41
C GLY A 71 9.35 8.77 1.23
N ARG A 72 8.91 9.87 0.62
CA ARG A 72 8.28 10.99 1.33
C ARG A 72 6.77 11.05 1.15
N ALA A 73 6.16 10.11 0.43
CA ALA A 73 4.73 10.09 0.17
C ALA A 73 3.88 10.21 1.45
N ILE A 74 4.25 9.47 2.52
CA ILE A 74 3.55 9.54 3.81
C ILE A 74 3.73 10.89 4.52
N ALA A 75 4.91 11.52 4.40
CA ALA A 75 5.15 12.83 4.99
C ALA A 75 4.27 13.91 4.33
N TYR A 76 4.20 13.90 2.99
CA TYR A 76 3.32 14.81 2.24
C TYR A 76 1.84 14.53 2.50
N ALA A 77 1.44 13.25 2.48
CA ALA A 77 0.06 12.83 2.76
C ALA A 77 -0.39 13.26 4.16
N THR A 78 0.50 13.17 5.15
CA THR A 78 0.24 13.65 6.52
C THR A 78 -0.05 15.15 6.53
N GLY A 79 0.75 15.95 5.82
CA GLY A 79 0.54 17.39 5.69
C GLY A 79 -0.79 17.72 5.02
N ILE A 80 -1.11 17.04 3.91
CA ILE A 80 -2.37 17.22 3.17
C ILE A 80 -3.57 16.92 4.07
N LYS A 81 -3.54 15.78 4.79
CA LYS A 81 -4.64 15.35 5.65
C LYS A 81 -4.81 16.26 6.86
N LEU A 82 -3.73 16.73 7.48
CA LEU A 82 -3.81 17.70 8.58
C LEU A 82 -4.31 19.07 8.13
N ALA A 83 -3.93 19.52 6.93
CA ALA A 83 -4.40 20.79 6.38
C ALA A 83 -5.88 20.73 5.99
N ASN A 84 -6.36 19.57 5.53
CA ASN A 84 -7.76 19.37 5.15
C ASN A 84 -8.30 18.00 5.62
N PRO A 85 -8.73 17.89 6.90
CA PRO A 85 -9.13 16.60 7.50
C PRO A 85 -10.31 15.91 6.81
N SER A 86 -11.16 16.63 6.07
CA SER A 86 -12.31 16.04 5.36
C SER A 86 -11.92 15.27 4.09
N LYS A 87 -10.79 15.63 3.47
CA LYS A 87 -10.30 15.03 2.22
C LYS A 87 -9.91 13.57 2.40
N LYS A 88 -10.04 12.80 1.31
CA LYS A 88 -9.77 11.37 1.24
C LYS A 88 -8.40 11.15 0.65
N VAL A 89 -7.43 10.80 1.48
CA VAL A 89 -6.03 10.72 1.06
C VAL A 89 -5.62 9.26 0.89
N ILE A 90 -5.27 8.92 -0.35
CA ILE A 90 -4.78 7.59 -0.74
C ILE A 90 -3.31 7.72 -1.05
N VAL A 91 -2.48 6.86 -0.48
CA VAL A 91 -1.04 6.84 -0.72
C VAL A 91 -0.70 5.58 -1.50
N VAL A 92 -0.01 5.73 -2.63
CA VAL A 92 0.45 4.59 -3.45
C VAL A 92 1.96 4.65 -3.60
N SER A 93 2.61 3.53 -3.32
CA SER A 93 4.07 3.43 -3.26
C SER A 93 4.53 2.01 -3.58
N GLY A 94 5.84 1.83 -3.78
CA GLY A 94 6.47 0.51 -3.90
C GLY A 94 7.00 0.03 -2.56
N ASP A 95 7.36 -1.25 -2.48
CA ASP A 95 8.07 -1.86 -1.35
C ASP A 95 9.31 -1.05 -0.91
N GLY A 96 10.16 -0.63 -1.84
CA GLY A 96 11.34 0.19 -1.55
C GLY A 96 11.04 1.58 -1.04
N ASP A 97 10.11 2.25 -1.72
CA ASP A 97 9.67 3.59 -1.34
C ASP A 97 9.12 3.59 0.09
N THR A 98 8.37 2.55 0.46
CA THR A 98 7.73 2.42 1.78
C THR A 98 8.64 1.88 2.88
N LEU A 99 9.38 0.81 2.62
CA LEU A 99 10.04 -0.01 3.65
C LEU A 99 11.54 0.27 3.74
N ALA A 100 12.16 0.87 2.71
CA ALA A 100 13.55 1.33 2.79
C ALA A 100 13.59 2.82 3.20
N ILE A 101 13.76 3.71 2.22
CA ILE A 101 13.96 5.15 2.47
C ILE A 101 12.74 5.83 3.13
N GLY A 102 11.53 5.29 2.93
CA GLY A 102 10.31 5.75 3.59
C GLY A 102 9.97 5.05 4.90
N GLY A 103 10.77 4.06 5.34
CA GLY A 103 10.43 3.18 6.48
C GLY A 103 10.05 3.95 7.75
N ASN A 104 10.85 4.95 8.12
CA ASN A 104 10.59 5.75 9.32
C ASN A 104 9.29 6.58 9.22
N HIS A 105 8.95 7.08 8.04
CA HIS A 105 7.69 7.80 7.84
C HIS A 105 6.50 6.87 7.93
N THR A 106 6.60 5.66 7.35
CA THR A 106 5.58 4.61 7.44
C THR A 106 5.31 4.25 8.90
N ILE A 107 6.37 3.97 9.68
CA ILE A 107 6.25 3.63 11.11
C ILE A 107 5.55 4.75 11.90
N HIS A 108 5.91 6.01 11.64
CA HIS A 108 5.26 7.13 12.32
C HIS A 108 3.86 7.45 11.79
N GLY A 109 3.54 7.12 10.55
CA GLY A 109 2.18 7.16 10.02
C GLY A 109 1.26 6.18 10.76
N CYS A 110 1.72 4.93 10.89
CA CYS A 110 1.06 3.88 11.68
C CYS A 110 0.84 4.34 13.12
N ARG A 111 1.90 4.79 13.81
CA ARG A 111 1.86 5.21 15.22
C ARG A 111 0.91 6.38 15.48
N ARG A 112 0.82 7.33 14.55
CA ARG A 112 -0.07 8.49 14.67
C ARG A 112 -1.53 8.13 14.43
N ASN A 113 -1.80 7.04 13.73
CA ASN A 113 -3.15 6.65 13.32
C ASN A 113 -3.88 7.76 12.53
N ILE A 114 -3.14 8.44 11.65
CA ILE A 114 -3.73 9.46 10.78
C ILE A 114 -4.55 8.78 9.67
N ASP A 115 -5.74 9.31 9.38
CA ASP A 115 -6.68 8.75 8.40
C ASP A 115 -6.15 8.80 6.95
N LEU A 116 -5.36 7.79 6.60
CA LEU A 116 -4.69 7.60 5.31
C LEU A 116 -4.85 6.15 4.86
N THR A 117 -5.12 5.94 3.58
CA THR A 117 -5.09 4.58 2.98
C THR A 117 -3.79 4.40 2.20
N HIS A 118 -2.83 3.70 2.79
CA HIS A 118 -1.52 3.41 2.21
C HIS A 118 -1.51 2.03 1.52
N ILE A 119 -1.45 2.04 0.19
CA ILE A 119 -1.43 0.87 -0.67
C ILE A 119 -0.01 0.69 -1.20
N VAL A 120 0.63 -0.39 -0.78
CA VAL A 120 2.00 -0.72 -1.18
C VAL A 120 1.95 -1.79 -2.24
N ILE A 121 2.48 -1.48 -3.42
CA ILE A 121 2.65 -2.46 -4.48
C ILE A 121 4.00 -3.15 -4.26
N ASN A 122 3.94 -4.32 -3.64
CA ASN A 122 5.10 -5.12 -3.30
C ASN A 122 5.41 -6.09 -4.43
N ASN A 123 6.44 -5.74 -5.20
CA ASN A 123 6.89 -6.52 -6.35
C ASN A 123 8.29 -7.13 -6.14
N PHE A 124 8.77 -7.05 -4.90
CA PHE A 124 9.99 -7.64 -4.36
C PHE A 124 11.28 -7.13 -5.01
N ILE A 125 11.26 -5.96 -5.66
CA ILE A 125 12.45 -5.39 -6.32
C ILE A 125 12.32 -3.90 -6.64
N TYR A 126 13.46 -3.18 -6.75
CA TYR A 126 13.43 -1.84 -7.36
C TYR A 126 13.35 -1.94 -8.88
N GLY A 127 12.11 -2.01 -9.38
CA GLY A 127 11.83 -2.16 -10.81
C GLY A 127 12.27 -0.96 -11.66
N LEU A 128 11.93 0.27 -11.23
CA LEU A 128 12.18 1.47 -12.03
C LEU A 128 13.67 1.76 -12.23
N THR A 129 14.49 1.45 -11.22
CA THR A 129 15.93 1.71 -11.23
C THR A 129 16.75 0.55 -11.78
N ASN A 130 16.11 -0.45 -12.40
CA ASN A 130 16.75 -1.59 -13.06
C ASN A 130 17.27 -2.68 -12.10
N SER A 131 16.38 -3.25 -11.29
CA SER A 131 16.56 -4.53 -10.57
C SER A 131 17.49 -4.53 -9.35
N GLN A 132 17.49 -3.49 -8.52
CA GLN A 132 18.21 -3.52 -7.24
C GLN A 132 17.41 -4.24 -6.15
N THR A 133 18.13 -4.75 -5.14
CA THR A 133 17.55 -5.35 -3.94
C THR A 133 16.61 -4.37 -3.24
N SER A 134 15.42 -4.86 -2.88
CA SER A 134 14.45 -4.19 -2.02
C SER A 134 14.39 -4.90 -0.65
N PRO A 135 13.79 -4.29 0.37
CA PRO A 135 13.65 -4.92 1.70
C PRO A 135 12.76 -6.18 1.71
N THR A 136 12.03 -6.46 0.64
CA THR A 136 11.18 -7.66 0.49
C THR A 136 11.75 -8.66 -0.52
N THR A 137 12.89 -8.36 -1.17
CA THR A 137 13.53 -9.29 -2.12
C THR A 137 13.98 -10.58 -1.42
N PRO A 138 13.42 -11.76 -1.78
CA PRO A 138 13.73 -13.01 -1.09
C PRO A 138 15.22 -13.31 -1.00
N GLN A 139 15.65 -13.88 0.12
CA GLN A 139 17.04 -14.33 0.28
C GLN A 139 17.42 -15.35 -0.82
N GLY A 140 18.66 -15.27 -1.28
CA GLY A 140 19.19 -16.08 -2.37
C GLY A 140 18.81 -15.61 -3.77
N PHE A 141 17.87 -14.66 -3.92
CA PHE A 141 17.50 -14.16 -5.24
C PHE A 141 18.57 -13.24 -5.82
N TYR A 142 18.82 -13.39 -7.11
CA TYR A 142 19.70 -12.52 -7.87
C TYR A 142 19.06 -11.13 -8.03
N THR A 143 19.86 -10.10 -7.76
CA THR A 143 19.60 -8.71 -8.17
C THR A 143 20.88 -8.13 -8.77
N VAL A 144 20.81 -6.96 -9.44
CA VAL A 144 22.02 -6.37 -10.03
C VAL A 144 23.05 -5.93 -8.97
N THR A 145 22.59 -5.68 -7.74
CA THR A 145 23.40 -5.33 -6.57
C THR A 145 23.75 -6.53 -5.69
N ALA A 146 23.08 -7.67 -5.86
CA ALA A 146 23.33 -8.92 -5.14
C ALA A 146 23.36 -10.08 -6.14
N GLN A 147 24.44 -10.15 -6.92
CA GLN A 147 24.55 -11.06 -8.06
C GLN A 147 24.75 -12.54 -7.66
N GLN A 148 25.15 -12.78 -6.41
CA GLN A 148 25.31 -14.11 -5.82
C GLN A 148 24.15 -14.46 -4.87
N GLY A 149 23.06 -13.68 -4.93
CA GLY A 149 21.90 -13.84 -4.06
C GLY A 149 21.84 -12.77 -2.97
N SER A 150 20.63 -12.29 -2.68
CA SER A 150 20.37 -11.41 -1.54
C SER A 150 20.62 -12.13 -0.22
N ILE A 151 21.32 -11.49 0.71
CA ILE A 151 21.58 -12.04 2.06
C ILE A 151 20.72 -11.38 3.15
N ASP A 152 20.15 -10.21 2.85
CA ASP A 152 19.40 -9.44 3.84
C ASP A 152 18.11 -10.17 4.23
N PRO A 153 17.76 -10.19 5.53
CA PRO A 153 16.49 -10.73 5.97
C PRO A 153 15.33 -9.88 5.43
N ASN A 154 14.20 -10.52 5.15
CA ASN A 154 13.04 -9.85 4.59
C ASN A 154 12.14 -9.26 5.67
N PHE A 155 11.63 -8.05 5.43
CA PHE A 155 10.49 -7.56 6.20
C PHE A 155 9.20 -8.27 5.79
N ASP A 156 8.41 -8.71 6.77
CA ASP A 156 6.96 -8.81 6.57
C ASP A 156 6.36 -7.41 6.79
N ALA A 157 5.93 -6.78 5.70
CA ALA A 157 5.37 -5.43 5.72
C ALA A 157 4.12 -5.30 6.62
N CYS A 158 3.29 -6.34 6.68
CA CYS A 158 2.08 -6.35 7.48
C CYS A 158 2.40 -6.51 8.97
N GLU A 159 3.29 -7.43 9.35
CA GLU A 159 3.70 -7.57 10.75
C GLU A 159 4.45 -6.32 11.24
N LEU A 160 5.32 -5.74 10.42
CA LEU A 160 6.00 -4.47 10.74
C LEU A 160 5.00 -3.34 11.00
N THR A 161 4.02 -3.15 10.12
CA THR A 161 3.07 -2.03 10.23
C THR A 161 2.05 -2.23 11.35
N LYS A 162 1.65 -3.48 11.59
CA LYS A 162 0.85 -3.88 12.76
C LYS A 162 1.61 -3.59 14.05
N ALA A 163 2.87 -4.00 14.15
CA ALA A 163 3.73 -3.70 15.31
C ALA A 163 3.98 -2.20 15.48
N ALA A 164 4.08 -1.44 14.38
CA ALA A 164 4.19 0.03 14.40
C ALA A 164 2.89 0.74 14.82
N GLY A 165 1.78 0.01 14.96
CA GLY A 165 0.52 0.52 15.53
C GLY A 165 -0.54 0.90 14.52
N ALA A 166 -0.44 0.51 13.24
CA ALA A 166 -1.51 0.70 12.26
C ALA A 166 -2.82 0.11 12.79
N SER A 167 -3.94 0.80 12.57
CA SER A 167 -5.26 0.38 13.03
C SER A 167 -5.96 -0.53 12.01
N PHE A 168 -5.51 -0.53 10.76
CA PHE A 168 -5.97 -1.48 9.75
C PHE A 168 -4.78 -1.99 8.95
N VAL A 169 -4.64 -3.32 8.87
CA VAL A 169 -3.58 -3.99 8.09
C VAL A 169 -4.21 -5.11 7.29
N ALA A 170 -3.99 -5.08 5.98
CA ALA A 170 -4.44 -6.13 5.07
C ALA A 170 -3.34 -6.51 4.08
N ARG A 171 -3.43 -7.74 3.56
CA ARG A 171 -2.60 -8.21 2.46
C ARG A 171 -3.47 -8.76 1.34
N GLY A 172 -3.18 -8.37 0.11
CA GLY A 172 -3.83 -8.85 -1.10
C GLY A 172 -2.82 -9.21 -2.17
N ASN A 173 -3.32 -9.67 -3.32
CA ASN A 173 -2.50 -10.02 -4.46
C ASN A 173 -3.24 -9.67 -5.75
N VAL A 174 -2.51 -9.50 -6.85
CA VAL A 174 -3.10 -9.14 -8.16
C VAL A 174 -3.81 -10.31 -8.87
N ILE A 175 -3.64 -11.55 -8.39
CA ILE A 175 -4.27 -12.76 -8.96
C ILE A 175 -5.76 -12.77 -8.63
N GLU A 176 -6.10 -12.41 -7.39
CA GLU A 176 -7.47 -12.38 -6.88
C GLU A 176 -8.04 -10.95 -6.88
N ALA A 177 -8.07 -10.32 -8.06
CA ALA A 177 -8.42 -8.90 -8.23
C ALA A 177 -9.74 -8.49 -7.55
N ALA A 178 -10.76 -9.34 -7.56
CA ALA A 178 -12.04 -9.05 -6.89
C ALA A 178 -11.92 -9.03 -5.35
N LYS A 179 -11.10 -9.91 -4.76
CA LYS A 179 -10.78 -9.88 -3.34
C LYS A 179 -9.97 -8.62 -3.00
N LEU A 180 -8.97 -8.30 -3.84
CA LEU A 180 -8.14 -7.10 -3.68
C LEU A 180 -8.97 -5.82 -3.71
N GLU A 181 -9.88 -5.69 -4.67
CA GLU A 181 -10.81 -4.55 -4.78
C GLU A 181 -11.65 -4.38 -3.50
N ASN A 182 -12.22 -5.47 -2.99
CA ASN A 182 -13.01 -5.43 -1.74
C ASN A 182 -12.15 -5.13 -0.50
N LEU A 183 -10.89 -5.57 -0.47
CA LEU A 183 -9.95 -5.22 0.60
C LEU A 183 -9.61 -3.73 0.59
N ILE A 184 -9.30 -3.17 -0.58
CA ILE A 184 -9.02 -1.74 -0.75
C ILE A 184 -10.26 -0.94 -0.35
N TYR A 185 -11.46 -1.34 -0.79
CA TYR A 185 -12.72 -0.69 -0.39
C TYR A 185 -12.88 -0.61 1.14
N LYS A 186 -12.64 -1.71 1.86
CA LYS A 186 -12.68 -1.71 3.34
C LYS A 186 -11.60 -0.81 3.95
N ALA A 187 -10.40 -0.80 3.39
CA ALA A 187 -9.29 0.05 3.83
C ALA A 187 -9.58 1.55 3.64
N LEU A 188 -10.33 1.91 2.58
CA LEU A 188 -10.78 3.28 2.31
C LEU A 188 -11.87 3.76 3.29
N LEU A 189 -12.70 2.85 3.80
CA LEU A 189 -13.77 3.19 4.75
C LEU A 189 -13.29 3.27 6.20
N HIS A 190 -12.24 2.53 6.53
CA HIS A 190 -11.63 2.53 7.86
C HIS A 190 -11.19 3.94 8.29
N LYS A 191 -11.38 4.26 9.57
CA LYS A 191 -11.01 5.56 10.15
C LYS A 191 -9.67 5.44 10.87
N GLY A 192 -8.62 5.89 10.22
CA GLY A 192 -7.27 5.83 10.76
C GLY A 192 -6.27 5.35 9.71
N TYR A 193 -5.09 4.96 10.16
CA TYR A 193 -4.04 4.55 9.24
C TYR A 193 -4.29 3.12 8.74
N SER A 194 -4.66 3.01 7.47
CA SER A 194 -4.87 1.75 6.76
C SER A 194 -3.67 1.40 5.92
N PHE A 195 -3.11 0.21 6.13
CA PHE A 195 -2.01 -0.35 5.35
C PHE A 195 -2.47 -1.57 4.55
N VAL A 196 -2.24 -1.55 3.24
CA VAL A 196 -2.57 -2.65 2.32
C VAL A 196 -1.33 -3.06 1.55
N ASP A 197 -0.76 -4.22 1.88
CA ASP A 197 0.35 -4.84 1.16
C ASP A 197 -0.20 -5.64 -0.02
N VAL A 198 0.17 -5.28 -1.25
CA VAL A 198 -0.35 -5.90 -2.47
C VAL A 198 0.78 -6.60 -3.22
N PHE A 199 0.78 -7.93 -3.20
CA PHE A 199 1.74 -8.72 -3.95
C PHE A 199 1.46 -8.61 -5.45
N SER A 200 2.44 -8.12 -6.20
CA SER A 200 2.38 -7.83 -7.63
C SER A 200 3.58 -8.43 -8.36
N ASN A 201 3.40 -8.77 -9.64
CA ASN A 201 4.46 -9.34 -10.45
C ASN A 201 5.32 -8.24 -11.13
N CYS A 202 6.64 -8.37 -11.02
CA CYS A 202 7.63 -7.67 -11.83
C CYS A 202 8.50 -8.66 -12.62
N HIS A 203 7.89 -9.26 -13.64
CA HIS A 203 8.49 -10.35 -14.42
C HIS A 203 9.71 -9.88 -15.26
N ILE A 204 9.77 -8.61 -15.64
CA ILE A 204 10.91 -8.05 -16.41
C ILE A 204 12.19 -7.93 -15.55
N ASN A 205 12.05 -7.49 -14.30
CA ASN A 205 13.19 -7.11 -13.47
C ASN A 205 13.54 -8.14 -12.40
N LEU A 206 12.56 -8.67 -11.67
CA LEU A 206 12.80 -9.77 -10.72
C LEU A 206 12.72 -11.11 -11.44
N GLY A 207 11.62 -11.35 -12.14
CA GLY A 207 11.29 -12.67 -12.68
C GLY A 207 12.33 -13.20 -13.66
N ARG A 208 12.64 -12.45 -14.73
CA ARG A 208 13.61 -12.81 -15.77
C ARG A 208 14.99 -13.14 -15.21
N LYS A 209 15.40 -12.48 -14.11
CA LYS A 209 16.70 -12.71 -13.45
C LYS A 209 16.69 -13.91 -12.51
N ASN A 210 15.51 -14.38 -12.11
CA ASN A 210 15.30 -15.46 -11.14
C ASN A 210 14.48 -16.61 -11.73
N LYS A 211 14.67 -16.92 -13.03
CA LYS A 211 14.05 -18.04 -13.75
C LYS A 211 12.51 -18.02 -13.79
N MET A 212 11.91 -16.83 -13.69
CA MET A 212 10.46 -16.57 -13.75
C MET A 212 10.14 -15.44 -14.74
N GLY A 213 10.70 -15.51 -15.95
CA GLY A 213 10.65 -14.40 -16.93
C GLY A 213 9.26 -14.08 -17.48
N GLU A 214 8.37 -15.08 -17.54
CA GLU A 214 6.99 -14.91 -17.98
C GLU A 214 6.14 -14.32 -16.86
N ALA A 215 5.18 -13.45 -17.22
CA ALA A 215 4.27 -12.84 -16.26
C ALA A 215 3.49 -13.91 -15.47
N THR A 216 3.03 -14.97 -16.14
CA THR A 216 2.29 -16.09 -15.53
C THR A 216 3.15 -16.90 -14.56
N SER A 217 4.42 -17.17 -14.88
CA SER A 217 5.33 -17.89 -13.97
C SER A 217 5.51 -17.15 -12.65
N MET A 218 5.65 -15.82 -12.71
CA MET A 218 5.78 -15.02 -11.49
C MET A 218 4.46 -14.95 -10.70
N LEU A 219 3.30 -14.98 -11.37
CA LEU A 219 2.01 -15.06 -10.69
C LEU A 219 1.81 -16.41 -10.00
N GLU A 220 2.19 -17.53 -10.61
CA GLU A 220 2.15 -18.85 -9.96
C GLU A 220 3.12 -18.92 -8.76
N TRP A 221 4.29 -18.28 -8.86
CA TRP A 221 5.18 -18.13 -7.70
C TRP A 221 4.52 -17.34 -6.58
N ILE A 222 3.94 -16.16 -6.86
CA ILE A 222 3.19 -15.37 -5.85
C ILE A 222 2.05 -16.20 -5.24
N LYS A 223 1.30 -16.94 -6.06
CA LYS A 223 0.23 -17.84 -5.61
C LYS A 223 0.73 -18.89 -4.62
N SER A 224 1.94 -19.41 -4.83
CA SER A 224 2.57 -20.37 -3.93
C SER A 224 2.95 -19.74 -2.57
N LEU A 225 3.17 -18.43 -2.51
CA LEU A 225 3.53 -17.71 -1.29
C LEU A 225 2.31 -17.34 -0.44
N VAL A 226 1.15 -17.16 -1.04
CA VAL A 226 -0.03 -16.61 -0.34
C VAL A 226 -1.01 -17.68 0.10
N VAL A 227 -1.66 -17.45 1.25
CA VAL A 227 -2.71 -18.32 1.80
C VAL A 227 -3.82 -17.45 2.39
N ASP A 228 -5.10 -17.82 2.24
CA ASP A 228 -6.18 -17.11 2.94
C ASP A 228 -5.97 -17.18 4.46
N LYS A 229 -6.15 -16.06 5.17
CA LYS A 229 -5.92 -15.96 6.62
C LYS A 229 -6.60 -17.08 7.43
N SER A 230 -7.86 -17.40 7.11
CA SER A 230 -8.63 -18.44 7.83
C SER A 230 -8.01 -19.84 7.74
N LYS A 231 -7.26 -20.11 6.68
CA LYS A 231 -6.49 -21.35 6.50
C LYS A 231 -5.12 -21.21 7.16
N PHE A 232 -4.44 -20.07 6.97
CA PHE A 232 -3.15 -19.78 7.58
C PHE A 232 -3.18 -19.89 9.12
N ASP A 233 -4.25 -19.40 9.76
CA ASP A 233 -4.41 -19.44 11.22
C ASP A 233 -4.53 -20.88 11.77
N LYS A 234 -4.92 -21.85 10.92
CA LYS A 234 -5.06 -23.28 11.28
C LYS A 234 -3.81 -24.11 10.96
N MET A 235 -2.87 -23.56 10.20
CA MET A 235 -1.62 -24.23 9.86
C MET A 235 -0.70 -24.33 11.07
N ASN A 236 0.10 -25.39 11.13
CA ASN A 236 1.18 -25.52 12.11
C ASN A 236 2.35 -24.58 11.77
N PHE A 237 3.37 -24.52 12.64
CA PHE A 237 4.51 -23.60 12.45
C PHE A 237 5.31 -23.90 11.17
N GLU A 238 5.59 -25.17 10.88
CA GLU A 238 6.36 -25.60 9.69
C GLU A 238 5.62 -25.27 8.39
N GLU A 239 4.29 -25.46 8.37
CA GLU A 239 3.45 -25.15 7.21
C GLU A 239 3.35 -23.65 6.89
N ARG A 240 3.61 -22.79 7.89
CA ARG A 240 3.59 -21.33 7.72
C ARG A 240 4.90 -20.79 7.16
N GLU A 241 5.98 -21.57 7.19
CA GLU A 241 7.27 -21.09 6.73
C GLU A 241 7.21 -20.71 5.24
N GLY A 242 7.62 -19.48 4.92
CA GLY A 242 7.54 -18.92 3.58
C GLY A 242 6.12 -18.67 3.04
N LYS A 243 5.09 -18.74 3.89
CA LYS A 243 3.70 -18.41 3.55
C LYS A 243 3.28 -17.08 4.14
N PHE A 244 2.44 -16.35 3.42
CA PHE A 244 1.92 -15.05 3.81
C PHE A 244 0.38 -15.07 3.83
N PRO A 245 -0.26 -14.70 4.95
CA PRO A 245 -1.71 -14.67 5.03
C PRO A 245 -2.27 -13.50 4.20
N THR A 246 -3.39 -13.73 3.53
CA THR A 246 -4.14 -12.73 2.75
C THR A 246 -5.52 -12.46 3.37
N GLY A 247 -6.03 -11.25 3.16
CA GLY A 247 -7.23 -10.74 3.81
C GLY A 247 -6.93 -9.61 4.80
N ILE A 248 -7.88 -9.34 5.70
CA ILE A 248 -7.70 -8.38 6.80
C ILE A 248 -6.98 -9.08 7.94
N LEU A 249 -5.74 -8.66 8.19
CA LEU A 249 -4.85 -9.26 9.18
C LEU A 249 -5.04 -8.61 10.56
N HIS A 250 -5.28 -7.31 10.59
CA HIS A 250 -5.57 -6.54 11.79
C HIS A 250 -6.58 -5.42 11.48
N GLN A 251 -7.52 -5.19 12.39
CA GLN A 251 -8.46 -4.08 12.37
C GLN A 251 -8.79 -3.70 13.81
N ASP A 252 -8.63 -2.43 14.15
CA ASP A 252 -8.87 -1.84 15.47
C ASP A 252 -9.53 -0.48 15.29
N GLU A 253 -10.80 -0.39 15.66
CA GLU A 253 -11.62 0.83 15.53
C GLU A 253 -11.63 1.67 16.82
N SER A 254 -10.97 1.20 17.90
CA SER A 254 -10.92 1.91 19.19
C SER A 254 -9.84 2.99 19.26
N LYS A 255 -8.94 3.03 18.26
CA LYS A 255 -7.87 4.03 18.21
C LYS A 255 -8.41 5.35 17.67
N ALA A 256 -8.28 6.39 18.48
CA ALA A 256 -8.55 7.76 18.07
C ALA A 256 -7.76 8.12 16.79
N GLU A 257 -8.44 8.76 15.85
CA GLU A 257 -7.84 9.30 14.64
C GLU A 257 -7.03 10.57 14.98
N TYR A 258 -5.88 10.74 14.30
CA TYR A 258 -4.92 11.79 14.65
C TYR A 258 -5.44 13.23 14.52
N CYS A 259 -6.19 13.54 13.46
CA CYS A 259 -6.74 14.88 13.25
C CYS A 259 -7.79 15.22 14.32
N HIS A 260 -8.62 14.25 14.72
CA HIS A 260 -9.55 14.42 15.85
C HIS A 260 -8.81 14.65 17.17
N ALA A 261 -7.77 13.86 17.45
CA ALA A 261 -6.94 14.05 18.63
C ALA A 261 -6.23 15.43 18.63
N TYR A 262 -5.83 15.92 17.45
CA TYR A 262 -5.21 17.24 17.33
C TYR A 262 -6.22 18.39 17.49
N GLU A 263 -7.46 18.22 17.02
CA GLU A 263 -8.52 19.20 17.28
C GLU A 263 -8.82 19.31 18.78
N GLU A 264 -8.75 18.21 19.50
CA GLU A 264 -8.88 18.22 20.96
C GLU A 264 -7.75 18.99 21.66
N VAL A 265 -6.52 18.94 21.14
CA VAL A 265 -5.45 19.84 21.60
C VAL A 265 -5.85 21.31 21.41
N ARG A 266 -6.43 21.67 20.27
CA ARG A 266 -6.87 23.04 20.00
C ARG A 266 -7.99 23.48 20.96
N ARG A 267 -8.91 22.58 21.32
CA ARG A 267 -9.97 22.82 22.30
C ARG A 267 -9.41 22.98 23.72
N ALA A 268 -8.56 22.05 24.15
CA ALA A 268 -7.93 22.08 25.47
C ALA A 268 -7.14 23.38 25.73
N VAL A 269 -6.45 23.91 24.71
CA VAL A 269 -5.77 25.21 24.78
C VAL A 269 -6.76 26.37 25.00
N LYS A 270 -7.90 26.38 24.30
CA LYS A 270 -8.93 27.42 24.48
C LYS A 270 -9.59 27.36 25.86
N GLU A 271 -9.81 26.14 26.35
CA GLU A 271 -10.47 25.86 27.63
C GLU A 271 -9.51 25.88 28.84
N LYS A 272 -8.20 26.04 28.60
CA LYS A 272 -7.14 26.02 29.63
C LYS A 272 -7.15 24.76 30.49
N ARG A 273 -7.38 23.61 29.87
CA ARG A 273 -7.30 22.29 30.51
C ARG A 273 -6.29 21.39 29.81
N MET A 274 -5.99 20.25 30.44
CA MET A 274 -5.22 19.19 29.80
C MET A 274 -6.06 18.47 28.73
N VAL A 275 -5.37 17.91 27.75
CA VAL A 275 -5.97 17.08 26.69
C VAL A 275 -6.62 15.85 27.32
N ASP A 276 -7.87 15.58 26.96
CA ASP A 276 -8.58 14.36 27.35
C ASP A 276 -8.97 13.58 26.08
N LEU A 277 -8.27 12.48 25.84
CA LEU A 277 -8.52 11.60 24.69
C LEU A 277 -9.53 10.49 24.99
N GLY A 278 -10.02 10.39 26.24
CA GLY A 278 -10.97 9.35 26.65
C GLY A 278 -12.30 9.44 25.90
N ALA A 279 -12.72 10.65 25.51
CA ALA A 279 -13.94 10.90 24.74
C ALA A 279 -13.79 10.66 23.21
N LEU A 280 -12.57 10.39 22.73
CA LEU A 280 -12.26 10.19 21.30
C LEU A 280 -12.00 8.73 20.91
N ARG A 281 -12.04 7.82 21.89
CA ARG A 281 -11.84 6.38 21.72
C ARG A 281 -13.16 5.63 21.70
#